data_AF-A0A2S2PT60-F1
#
_entry.id   AF-A0A2S2PT60-F1
#
_cell.length_a   1.000
_cell.length_b   1.000
_cell.length_c   1.000
_cell.angle_alpha   90.00
_cell.angle_beta   90.00
_cell.angle_gamma   90.00
#
_symmetry.space_group_name_H-M   'P 1'
#
loop_
_entity.id
_entity.type
_entity.pdbx_description
1 polymer ?
#
loop_
_entity_poly.entity_id
_entity_poly.type
_entity_poly.pdbx_seq_one_letter_code
_entity_poly.pdbx_strand_id
1 'polypeptide(L)'
;FESKKNYIVHYRSLQQAIKNGLIVNKVHRVIQFNQSAWLAEYIKLNTEMRKRALNDFEKDFFKLMNNAIFGKTMEQVRRRIKVELVSSDDRLRKLINKTTFKHATAYNENLSAITLENKIIKFDKPIYIGLAVLDISKTLMYDYHYNVMKRYYGEKISLMYTDTDSLVYLIETDDFYDDMANNPILLDRMDTANLPRDHPCYIAERKKIPGLFSDETNGDIMTEFCALRSKSYSYKINEIDSSKEEIRAKGIRGHVVKNHMTFEDHKRCLFEGMDSIVNRRPNISIRSFNHQLTTIRTNKITYNNYDDKRVVLEDKVHTLAHGHYRTWDIELAEMMAENEY
;
A
#
# COMPACT_ATOMS: atom_id res chain seq x y z
N PHE A 1 16.63 0.40 -21.35
CA PHE A 1 16.91 0.74 -19.95
C PHE A 1 16.81 2.26 -19.80
N GLU A 2 15.85 2.77 -19.04
CA GLU A 2 15.71 4.22 -18.86
C GLU A 2 16.56 4.72 -17.67
N SER A 3 17.49 5.63 -17.94
CA SER A 3 18.31 6.24 -16.88
C SER A 3 17.51 7.24 -16.05
N LYS A 4 17.36 6.99 -14.74
CA LYS A 4 16.72 7.94 -13.83
C LYS A 4 17.69 9.07 -13.46
N LYS A 5 17.33 10.31 -13.77
CA LYS A 5 18.13 11.53 -13.49
C LYS A 5 17.57 12.26 -12.27
N ASN A 6 18.45 12.88 -11.48
CA ASN A 6 18.09 13.66 -10.28
C ASN A 6 17.23 12.90 -9.24
N TYR A 7 17.34 11.56 -9.21
CA TYR A 7 16.63 10.75 -8.23
C TYR A 7 17.18 11.00 -6.82
N ILE A 8 16.29 11.23 -5.86
CA ILE A 8 16.64 11.43 -4.45
C ILE A 8 16.45 10.10 -3.75
N VAL A 9 17.49 9.62 -3.06
CA VAL A 9 17.50 8.32 -2.39
C VAL A 9 18.27 8.39 -1.08
N HIS A 10 17.79 7.67 -0.07
CA HIS A 10 18.51 7.50 1.18
C HIS A 10 19.78 6.63 0.99
N TYR A 11 20.87 6.94 1.70
CA TYR A 11 22.17 6.28 1.48
C TYR A 11 22.11 4.74 1.65
N ARG A 12 21.32 4.23 2.61
CA ARG A 12 21.15 2.78 2.84
C ARG A 12 20.52 2.07 1.64
N SER A 13 19.47 2.67 1.07
CA SER A 13 18.78 2.12 -0.11
C SER A 13 19.69 2.17 -1.33
N LEU A 14 20.49 3.23 -1.47
CA LEU A 14 21.48 3.33 -2.55
C LEU A 14 22.57 2.26 -2.41
N GLN A 15 23.13 2.06 -1.20
CA GLN A 15 24.13 1.01 -0.95
C GLN A 15 23.58 -0.38 -1.28
N GLN A 16 22.35 -0.68 -0.87
CA GLN A 16 21.70 -1.94 -1.18
C GLN A 16 21.47 -2.09 -2.70
N ALA A 17 21.02 -1.05 -3.39
CA ALA A 17 20.81 -1.09 -4.83
C ALA A 17 22.13 -1.31 -5.60
N ILE A 18 23.22 -0.63 -5.21
CA ILE A 18 24.55 -0.82 -5.80
C ILE A 18 25.04 -2.25 -5.60
N LYS A 19 24.85 -2.83 -4.40
CA LYS A 19 25.19 -4.24 -4.13
C LYS A 19 24.42 -5.21 -5.03
N ASN A 20 23.21 -4.84 -5.47
CA ASN A 20 22.39 -5.61 -6.41
C ASN A 20 22.60 -5.21 -7.88
N GLY A 21 23.68 -4.48 -8.20
CA GLY A 21 24.10 -4.19 -9.58
C GLY A 21 23.64 -2.83 -10.13
N LEU A 22 23.05 -1.95 -9.32
CA LEU A 22 22.76 -0.58 -9.76
C LEU A 22 24.08 0.19 -10.03
N ILE A 23 24.24 0.67 -11.25
CA ILE A 23 25.37 1.50 -11.65
C ILE A 23 25.03 2.98 -11.44
N VAL A 24 25.86 3.69 -10.67
CA VAL A 24 25.69 5.13 -10.42
C VAL A 24 26.61 5.92 -11.35
N ASN A 25 26.02 6.67 -12.27
CA ASN A 25 26.80 7.47 -13.23
C ASN A 25 27.32 8.78 -12.63
N LYS A 26 26.50 9.48 -11.83
CA LYS A 26 26.85 10.79 -11.26
C LYS A 26 26.07 11.09 -9.98
N VAL A 27 26.77 11.61 -8.98
CA VAL A 27 26.18 12.19 -7.77
C VAL A 27 26.15 13.72 -7.93
N HIS A 28 24.96 14.31 -7.83
CA HIS A 28 24.77 15.76 -8.03
C HIS A 28 24.82 16.56 -6.72
N ARG A 29 24.19 16.04 -5.66
CA ARG A 29 24.00 16.70 -4.37
C ARG A 29 24.00 15.67 -3.27
N VAL A 30 24.50 16.05 -2.09
CA VAL A 30 24.53 15.22 -0.88
C VAL A 30 24.01 16.04 0.28
N ILE A 31 23.15 15.44 1.11
CA ILE A 31 22.75 15.99 2.41
C ILE A 31 23.35 15.08 3.47
N GLN A 32 24.23 15.64 4.30
CA GLN A 32 24.81 14.94 5.44
C GLN A 32 24.01 15.26 6.71
N PHE A 33 23.83 14.28 7.58
CA PHE A 33 23.05 14.43 8.81
C PHE A 33 23.56 13.45 9.88
N ASN A 34 23.28 13.77 11.14
CA ASN A 34 23.46 12.86 12.26
C ASN A 34 22.16 12.08 12.50
N GLN A 35 22.28 10.82 12.90
CA GLN A 35 21.15 9.94 13.19
C GLN A 35 21.15 9.53 14.67
N SER A 36 19.97 9.45 15.28
CA SER A 36 19.77 8.95 16.64
C SER A 36 18.46 8.17 16.73
N ALA A 37 18.31 7.35 17.77
CA ALA A 37 17.11 6.55 18.00
C ALA A 37 16.02 7.35 18.76
N TRP A 38 15.80 8.61 18.39
CA TRP A 38 14.94 9.55 19.14
C TRP A 38 13.45 9.14 19.24
N LEU A 39 12.96 8.28 18.34
CA LEU A 39 11.60 7.70 18.42
C LEU A 39 11.54 6.36 19.16
N ALA A 40 12.68 5.76 19.52
CA ALA A 40 12.70 4.36 19.97
C ALA A 40 11.85 4.12 21.22
N GLU A 41 11.93 5.01 22.22
CA GLU A 41 11.14 4.89 23.44
C GLU A 41 9.63 5.01 23.16
N TYR A 42 9.23 5.94 22.29
CA TYR A 42 7.83 6.12 21.89
C TYR A 42 7.29 4.90 21.15
N ILE A 43 8.04 4.38 20.18
CA ILE A 43 7.64 3.19 19.41
C ILE A 43 7.58 1.97 20.33
N LYS A 44 8.54 1.81 21.25
CA LYS A 44 8.57 0.71 22.22
C LYS A 44 7.36 0.77 23.14
N LEU A 45 7.04 1.94 23.69
CA LEU A 45 5.87 2.15 24.53
C LEU A 45 4.59 1.73 23.81
N ASN A 46 4.34 2.26 22.61
CA ASN A 46 3.13 1.92 21.85
C ASN A 46 3.09 0.45 21.44
N THR A 47 4.23 -0.17 21.14
CA THR A 47 4.30 -1.60 20.81
C THR A 47 3.93 -2.46 22.02
N GLU A 48 4.44 -2.13 23.21
CA GLU A 48 4.08 -2.84 24.44
C GLU A 48 2.62 -2.64 24.82
N MET A 49 2.09 -1.42 24.68
CA MET A 49 0.66 -1.17 24.90
C MET A 49 -0.21 -1.92 23.89
N ARG A 50 0.20 -1.99 22.62
CA ARG A 50 -0.48 -2.78 21.58
C ARG A 50 -0.43 -4.29 21.84
N LYS A 51 0.59 -4.80 22.54
CA LYS A 51 0.65 -6.21 22.96
C LYS A 51 -0.31 -6.49 24.12
N ARG A 52 -0.44 -5.56 25.07
CA ARG A 52 -1.31 -5.65 26.26
C ARG A 52 -2.79 -5.38 26.00
N ALA A 53 -3.10 -4.68 24.90
CA ALA A 53 -4.46 -4.33 24.51
C ALA A 53 -5.39 -5.56 24.46
N LEU A 54 -6.53 -5.45 25.14
CA LEU A 54 -7.50 -6.54 25.31
C LEU A 54 -8.52 -6.59 24.18
N ASN A 55 -8.77 -5.45 23.53
CA ASN A 55 -9.74 -5.30 22.46
C ASN A 55 -9.08 -4.76 21.18
N ASP A 56 -9.77 -4.89 20.05
CA ASP A 56 -9.21 -4.48 18.76
C ASP A 56 -9.13 -2.97 18.60
N PHE A 57 -10.03 -2.21 19.26
CA PHE A 57 -9.98 -0.75 19.27
C PHE A 57 -8.65 -0.22 19.85
N GLU A 58 -8.24 -0.71 21.02
CA GLU A 58 -6.97 -0.32 21.64
C GLU A 58 -5.77 -0.76 20.79
N LYS A 59 -5.82 -1.97 20.21
CA LYS A 59 -4.75 -2.45 19.32
C LYS A 59 -4.59 -1.52 18.11
N ASP A 60 -5.70 -1.08 17.53
CA ASP A 60 -5.71 -0.18 16.38
C ASP A 60 -5.31 1.25 16.76
N PHE A 61 -5.69 1.72 17.95
CA PHE A 61 -5.26 3.01 18.47
C PHE A 61 -3.73 3.10 18.58
N PHE A 62 -3.08 2.14 19.24
CA PHE A 62 -1.61 2.15 19.38
C PHE A 62 -0.90 1.89 18.04
N LYS A 63 -1.50 1.12 17.14
CA LYS A 63 -1.01 0.99 15.74
C LYS A 63 -1.06 2.34 15.03
N LEU A 64 -2.18 3.07 15.16
CA LEU A 64 -2.36 4.39 14.56
C LEU A 64 -1.36 5.39 15.12
N MET A 65 -1.10 5.39 16.43
CA MET A 65 -0.13 6.31 17.05
C MET A 65 1.26 6.19 16.43
N ASN A 66 1.73 4.96 16.17
CA ASN A 66 2.99 4.73 15.45
C ASN A 66 2.91 5.20 13.98
N ASN A 67 1.86 4.80 13.26
CA ASN A 67 1.73 5.12 11.83
C ASN A 67 1.49 6.62 11.57
N ALA A 68 0.87 7.33 12.51
CA ALA A 68 0.55 8.75 12.39
C ALA A 68 1.81 9.62 12.34
N ILE A 69 2.92 9.21 12.97
CA ILE A 69 4.18 9.96 12.91
C ILE A 69 4.63 10.09 11.45
N PHE A 70 4.67 8.97 10.72
CA PHE A 70 5.05 8.98 9.31
C PHE A 70 4.18 9.93 8.50
N GLY A 71 2.84 9.78 8.60
CA GLY A 71 1.90 10.65 7.90
C GLY A 71 2.05 12.13 8.28
N LYS A 72 2.36 12.42 9.54
CA LYS A 72 2.55 13.80 10.03
C LYS A 72 3.83 14.43 9.50
N THR A 73 4.91 13.66 9.38
CA THR A 73 6.19 14.16 8.82
C THR A 73 6.07 14.52 7.33
N MET A 74 5.19 13.82 6.60
CA MET A 74 4.94 14.01 5.16
C MET A 74 3.73 14.93 4.87
N GLU A 75 3.20 15.62 5.87
CA GLU A 75 1.97 16.41 5.71
C GLU A 75 2.14 17.56 4.70
N GLN A 76 1.26 17.63 3.71
CA GLN A 76 1.28 18.67 2.69
C GLN A 76 0.61 19.97 3.19
N VAL A 77 1.39 20.82 3.87
CA VAL A 77 0.92 22.09 4.45
C VAL A 77 0.26 23.04 3.44
N ARG A 78 0.61 22.94 2.15
CA ARG A 78 0.02 23.75 1.07
C ARG A 78 -1.46 23.47 0.82
N ARG A 79 -1.92 22.24 1.12
CA ARG A 79 -3.32 21.84 0.92
C ARG A 79 -4.21 22.18 2.11
N ARG A 80 -3.65 22.69 3.20
CA ARG A 80 -4.45 23.16 4.34
C ARG A 80 -5.28 24.35 3.88
N ILE A 81 -6.57 24.31 4.19
CA ILE A 81 -7.51 25.38 3.98
C ILE A 81 -7.99 25.91 5.32
N LYS A 82 -8.34 27.19 5.37
CA LYS A 82 -9.05 27.76 6.50
C LYS A 82 -10.53 27.76 6.17
N VAL A 83 -11.33 27.13 7.01
CA VAL A 83 -12.80 27.17 6.91
C VAL A 83 -13.33 28.02 8.05
N GLU A 84 -14.20 28.97 7.73
CA GLU A 84 -14.91 29.79 8.72
C GLU A 84 -16.41 29.58 8.55
N LEU A 85 -17.09 29.20 9.64
CA LEU A 85 -18.55 29.11 9.67
C LEU A 85 -19.12 30.49 10.01
N VAL A 86 -20.06 30.96 9.20
CA VAL A 86 -20.56 32.34 9.24
C VAL A 86 -22.08 32.33 9.21
N SER A 87 -22.68 33.06 10.14
CA SER A 87 -24.13 33.28 10.21
C SER A 87 -24.55 34.74 10.02
N SER A 88 -23.59 35.63 9.74
CA SER A 88 -23.83 37.06 9.52
C SER A 88 -23.47 37.45 8.09
N ASP A 89 -24.41 38.07 7.39
CA ASP A 89 -24.23 38.57 6.02
C ASP A 89 -23.07 39.56 5.90
N ASP A 90 -22.89 40.44 6.87
CA ASP A 90 -21.78 41.39 6.88
C ASP A 90 -20.42 40.68 6.97
N ARG A 91 -20.33 39.64 7.79
CA ARG A 91 -19.10 38.85 7.90
C ARG A 91 -18.88 38.03 6.62
N LEU A 92 -19.94 37.48 6.04
CA LEU A 92 -19.89 36.72 4.80
C LEU A 92 -19.31 37.58 3.66
N ARG A 93 -19.87 38.78 3.43
CA ARG A 93 -19.39 39.74 2.43
C ARG A 93 -17.92 40.11 2.64
N LYS A 94 -17.52 40.36 3.90
CA LYS A 94 -16.12 40.67 4.25
C LYS A 94 -15.16 39.54 3.90
N LEU A 95 -15.57 38.28 4.03
CA LEU A 95 -14.72 37.13 3.75
C LEU A 95 -14.66 36.79 2.26
N ILE A 96 -15.77 36.95 1.53
CA ILE A 96 -15.82 36.78 0.06
C ILE A 96 -14.90 37.78 -0.64
N ASN A 97 -14.85 39.02 -0.14
CA ASN A 97 -14.00 40.06 -0.70
C ASN A 97 -12.50 39.90 -0.38
N LYS A 98 -12.08 38.86 0.35
CA LYS A 98 -10.65 38.59 0.58
C LYS A 98 -10.03 37.97 -0.66
N THR A 99 -8.81 38.37 -0.98
CA THR A 99 -8.01 37.73 -2.06
C THR A 99 -7.72 36.25 -1.81
N THR A 100 -7.87 35.77 -0.57
CA THR A 100 -7.73 34.37 -0.21
C THR A 100 -9.02 33.58 -0.35
N PHE A 101 -10.12 34.17 -0.77
CA PHE A 101 -11.40 33.47 -0.93
C PHE A 101 -11.31 32.40 -2.02
N LYS A 102 -11.84 31.20 -1.72
CA LYS A 102 -11.85 30.08 -2.66
C LYS A 102 -13.27 29.72 -3.10
N HIS A 103 -14.14 29.42 -2.13
CA HIS A 103 -15.57 29.19 -2.38
C HIS A 103 -16.36 29.32 -1.09
N ALA A 104 -17.68 29.45 -1.24
CA ALA A 104 -18.66 29.42 -0.16
C ALA A 104 -19.55 28.19 -0.31
N THR A 105 -19.94 27.58 0.80
CA THR A 105 -20.92 26.49 0.85
C THR A 105 -22.01 26.88 1.82
N ALA A 106 -23.21 27.16 1.30
CA ALA A 106 -24.38 27.41 2.13
C ALA A 106 -24.89 26.08 2.72
N TYR A 107 -25.07 26.03 4.04
CA TYR A 107 -25.71 24.90 4.72
C TYR A 107 -27.20 25.15 4.92
N ASN A 108 -27.57 26.37 5.29
CA ASN A 108 -28.95 26.85 5.36
C ASN A 108 -28.95 28.39 5.24
N GLU A 109 -30.13 29.00 5.33
CA GLU A 109 -30.32 30.46 5.20
C GLU A 109 -29.46 31.28 6.18
N ASN A 110 -29.13 30.71 7.35
CA ASN A 110 -28.44 31.39 8.43
C ASN A 110 -27.01 30.87 8.65
N LEU A 111 -26.50 29.97 7.80
CA LEU A 111 -25.18 29.35 8.01
C LEU A 111 -24.51 29.01 6.69
N SER A 112 -23.33 29.59 6.50
CA SER A 112 -22.43 29.29 5.37
C SER A 112 -21.02 28.97 5.86
N ALA A 113 -20.38 27.98 5.23
CA ALA A 113 -18.96 27.74 5.35
C ALA A 113 -18.21 28.53 4.27
N ILE A 114 -17.25 29.35 4.68
CA ILE A 114 -16.34 30.05 3.77
C ILE A 114 -14.97 29.40 3.79
N THR A 115 -14.57 28.87 2.65
CA THR A 115 -13.26 28.28 2.45
C THR A 115 -12.29 29.35 1.94
N LEU A 116 -11.21 29.55 2.70
CA LEU A 116 -10.12 30.46 2.39
C LEU A 116 -8.80 29.70 2.22
N GLU A 117 -7.96 30.19 1.32
CA GLU A 117 -6.56 29.78 1.22
C GLU A 117 -5.72 30.42 2.33
N ASN A 118 -4.61 29.77 2.66
CA ASN A 118 -3.67 30.30 3.64
C ASN A 118 -2.75 31.32 2.97
N LYS A 119 -2.87 32.59 3.37
CA LYS A 119 -2.01 33.69 2.87
C LYS A 119 -0.52 33.42 3.09
N ILE A 120 -0.16 32.83 4.22
CA ILE A 120 1.21 32.51 4.59
C ILE A 120 1.28 31.02 4.89
N ILE A 121 2.17 30.32 4.19
CA ILE A 121 2.40 28.88 4.36
C ILE A 121 3.75 28.71 5.05
N LYS A 122 3.74 28.15 6.26
CA LYS A 122 4.97 27.81 7.00
C LYS A 122 5.32 26.35 6.73
N PHE A 123 6.51 26.10 6.16
CA PHE A 123 7.05 24.75 5.96
C PHE A 123 7.71 24.28 7.26
N ASP A 124 6.90 23.77 8.19
CA ASP A 124 7.29 23.33 9.53
C ASP A 124 7.17 21.81 9.72
N LYS A 125 7.17 21.06 8.61
CA LYS A 125 7.07 19.60 8.60
C LYS A 125 8.41 19.00 8.21
N PRO A 126 8.97 18.07 9.01
CA PRO A 126 10.27 17.47 8.73
C PRO A 126 10.16 16.36 7.67
N ILE A 127 9.89 16.75 6.42
CA ILE A 127 9.61 15.85 5.28
C ILE A 127 10.76 14.86 5.04
N TYR A 128 11.99 15.25 5.34
CA TYR A 128 13.17 14.37 5.22
C TYR A 128 13.09 13.14 6.13
N ILE A 129 12.38 13.21 7.27
CA ILE A 129 12.14 12.06 8.14
C ILE A 129 11.23 11.06 7.41
N GLY A 130 10.14 11.53 6.81
CA GLY A 130 9.23 10.68 6.06
C GLY A 130 9.89 10.03 4.86
N LEU A 131 10.72 10.77 4.11
CA LEU A 131 11.56 10.21 3.05
C LEU A 131 12.45 9.08 3.58
N ALA A 132 13.19 9.32 4.67
CA ALA A 132 14.09 8.33 5.26
C ALA A 132 13.34 7.08 5.74
N VAL A 133 12.20 7.24 6.42
CA VAL A 133 11.37 6.10 6.88
C VAL A 133 10.91 5.25 5.69
N LEU A 134 10.41 5.88 4.62
CA LEU A 134 9.94 5.16 3.44
C LEU A 134 11.06 4.42 2.72
N ASP A 135 12.23 5.02 2.59
CA ASP A 135 13.35 4.39 1.90
C ASP A 135 13.98 3.27 2.73
N ILE A 136 14.08 3.46 4.06
CA ILE A 136 14.55 2.42 4.98
C ILE A 136 13.55 1.25 5.03
N SER A 137 12.23 1.50 5.00
CA SER A 137 11.25 0.41 4.98
C SER A 137 11.39 -0.46 3.73
N LYS A 138 11.64 0.15 2.55
CA LYS A 138 11.94 -0.61 1.32
C LYS A 138 13.19 -1.47 1.48
N THR A 139 14.22 -0.98 2.18
CA THR A 139 15.44 -1.79 2.37
C THR A 139 15.18 -3.07 3.15
N LEU A 140 14.26 -3.06 4.11
CA LEU A 140 13.85 -4.25 4.86
C LEU A 140 13.14 -5.26 3.95
N MET A 141 12.19 -4.79 3.13
CA MET A 141 11.48 -5.63 2.16
C MET A 141 12.44 -6.28 1.15
N TYR A 142 13.35 -5.48 0.59
CA TYR A 142 14.33 -5.96 -0.38
C TYR A 142 15.38 -6.88 0.24
N ASP A 143 15.78 -6.62 1.49
CA ASP A 143 16.71 -7.49 2.20
C ASP A 143 16.10 -8.88 2.40
N TYR A 144 14.83 -8.93 2.85
CA TYR A 144 14.12 -10.19 3.01
C TYR A 144 13.95 -10.93 1.67
N HIS A 145 13.53 -10.24 0.62
CA HIS A 145 13.38 -10.89 -0.67
C HIS A 145 14.70 -11.38 -1.26
N TYR A 146 15.70 -10.51 -1.41
CA TYR A 146 16.92 -10.85 -2.15
C TYR A 146 17.95 -11.64 -1.32
N ASN A 147 18.13 -11.28 -0.04
CA ASN A 147 19.20 -11.88 0.77
C ASN A 147 18.74 -13.09 1.59
N VAL A 148 17.43 -13.27 1.79
CA VAL A 148 16.85 -14.39 2.54
C VAL A 148 16.12 -15.34 1.59
N MET A 149 14.96 -14.93 1.07
CA MET A 149 14.07 -15.82 0.31
C MET A 149 14.66 -16.28 -1.03
N LYS A 150 15.08 -15.34 -1.90
CA LYS A 150 15.66 -15.65 -3.22
C LYS A 150 17.01 -16.35 -3.10
N ARG A 151 17.77 -16.05 -2.05
CA ARG A 151 19.07 -16.71 -1.80
C ARG A 151 18.91 -18.17 -1.39
N TYR A 152 17.89 -18.51 -0.59
CA TYR A 152 17.65 -19.88 -0.16
C TYR A 152 17.02 -20.74 -1.28
N TYR A 153 15.93 -20.25 -1.88
CA TYR A 153 15.18 -21.03 -2.87
C TYR A 153 15.75 -20.94 -4.30
N GLY A 154 16.58 -19.94 -4.62
CA GLY A 154 17.14 -19.78 -5.95
C GLY A 154 16.06 -19.62 -7.02
N GLU A 155 16.00 -20.51 -8.00
CA GLU A 155 14.97 -20.48 -9.04
C GLU A 155 13.62 -21.06 -8.62
N LYS A 156 13.55 -21.76 -7.48
CA LYS A 156 12.32 -22.35 -6.93
C LYS A 156 11.37 -21.34 -6.26
N ILE A 157 11.58 -20.04 -6.48
CA ILE A 157 10.75 -18.98 -5.91
C ILE A 157 10.45 -17.90 -6.94
N SER A 158 9.17 -17.53 -6.99
CA SER A 158 8.66 -16.41 -7.76
C SER A 158 7.91 -15.43 -6.87
N LEU A 159 8.28 -14.15 -6.95
CA LEU A 159 7.54 -13.07 -6.28
C LEU A 159 6.32 -12.72 -7.12
N MET A 160 5.14 -13.17 -6.69
CA MET A 160 3.88 -13.02 -7.42
C MET A 160 3.28 -11.63 -7.26
N TYR A 161 3.36 -11.06 -6.04
CA TYR A 161 2.73 -9.78 -5.74
C TYR A 161 3.38 -9.09 -4.53
N THR A 162 3.30 -7.75 -4.49
CA THR A 162 3.70 -6.95 -3.33
C THR A 162 2.82 -5.71 -3.18
N ASP A 163 2.44 -5.37 -1.95
CA ASP A 163 1.81 -4.08 -1.62
C ASP A 163 2.39 -3.51 -0.33
N THR A 164 3.27 -2.52 -0.46
CA THR A 164 3.87 -1.74 0.64
C THR A 164 4.73 -2.57 1.60
N ASP A 165 4.11 -3.40 2.43
CA ASP A 165 4.70 -4.21 3.50
C ASP A 165 4.34 -5.70 3.42
N SER A 166 3.73 -6.15 2.31
CA SER A 166 3.44 -7.56 2.05
C SER A 166 4.14 -8.11 0.81
N LEU A 167 4.39 -9.42 0.82
CA LEU A 167 4.98 -10.21 -0.27
C LEU A 167 4.16 -11.48 -0.42
N VAL A 168 3.77 -11.81 -1.65
CA VAL A 168 3.14 -13.09 -1.99
C VAL A 168 4.11 -13.88 -2.86
N TYR A 169 4.46 -15.08 -2.41
CA TYR A 169 5.41 -15.95 -3.08
C TYR A 169 4.73 -17.20 -3.63
N LEU A 170 5.17 -17.63 -4.80
CA LEU A 170 5.04 -19.01 -5.25
C LEU A 170 6.38 -19.70 -4.97
N ILE A 171 6.36 -20.73 -4.13
CA ILE A 171 7.56 -21.46 -3.69
C ILE A 171 7.39 -22.93 -4.07
N GLU A 172 8.38 -23.50 -4.74
CA GLU A 172 8.46 -24.93 -5.04
C GLU A 172 9.26 -25.62 -3.92
N THR A 173 8.55 -26.20 -2.96
CA THR A 173 9.12 -26.96 -1.84
C THR A 173 8.14 -28.05 -1.38
N ASP A 174 8.64 -29.04 -0.65
CA ASP A 174 7.80 -30.10 -0.07
C ASP A 174 6.94 -29.54 1.08
N ASP A 175 7.57 -28.78 1.99
CA ASP A 175 6.89 -28.07 3.08
C ASP A 175 7.67 -26.79 3.48
N PHE A 176 7.01 -25.64 3.37
CA PHE A 176 7.59 -24.34 3.70
C PHE A 176 7.87 -24.17 5.20
N TYR A 177 7.04 -24.74 6.07
CA TYR A 177 7.22 -24.66 7.50
C TYR A 177 8.34 -25.57 7.98
N ASP A 178 8.56 -26.72 7.34
CA ASP A 178 9.74 -27.54 7.59
C ASP A 178 11.03 -26.85 7.14
N ASP A 179 11.02 -26.17 5.99
CA ASP A 179 12.15 -25.32 5.55
C ASP A 179 12.47 -24.26 6.61
N MET A 180 11.44 -23.60 7.15
CA MET A 180 11.60 -22.56 8.15
C MET A 180 12.12 -23.13 9.49
N ALA A 181 11.58 -24.26 9.95
CA ALA A 181 12.01 -24.92 11.19
C ALA A 181 13.48 -25.36 11.13
N ASN A 182 13.93 -25.82 9.95
CA ASN A 182 15.28 -26.33 9.74
C ASN A 182 16.30 -25.23 9.37
N ASN A 183 15.85 -24.01 9.05
CA ASN A 183 16.73 -22.91 8.65
C ASN A 183 16.52 -21.64 9.50
N PRO A 184 17.42 -21.36 10.46
CA PRO A 184 17.37 -20.16 11.28
C PRO A 184 17.30 -18.85 10.49
N ILE A 185 17.91 -18.78 9.30
CA ILE A 185 17.91 -17.56 8.48
C ILE A 185 16.49 -17.20 8.01
N LEU A 186 15.67 -18.21 7.68
CA LEU A 186 14.27 -18.01 7.33
C LEU A 186 13.46 -17.65 8.58
N LEU A 187 13.59 -18.46 9.63
CA LEU A 187 12.82 -18.31 10.85
C LEU A 187 13.06 -16.97 11.54
N ASP A 188 14.31 -16.50 11.65
CA ASP A 188 14.68 -15.27 12.39
C ASP A 188 14.08 -13.98 11.83
N ARG A 189 13.51 -14.01 10.62
CA ARG A 189 12.81 -12.88 10.01
C ARG A 189 11.30 -12.96 10.19
N MET A 190 10.78 -14.01 10.81
CA MET A 190 9.35 -14.28 10.92
C MET A 190 8.83 -14.09 12.36
N ASP A 191 7.67 -13.45 12.48
CA ASP A 191 6.81 -13.46 13.66
C ASP A 191 5.79 -14.60 13.49
N THR A 192 6.08 -15.73 14.12
CA THR A 192 5.29 -16.96 14.06
C THR A 192 4.32 -17.11 15.23
N ALA A 193 4.10 -16.04 16.02
CA ALA A 193 3.24 -16.10 17.21
C ALA A 193 1.74 -16.21 16.90
N ASN A 194 1.35 -16.09 15.62
CA ASN A 194 -0.01 -16.28 15.14
C ASN A 194 -0.30 -17.71 14.67
N LEU A 195 0.73 -18.57 14.57
CA LEU A 195 0.54 -19.98 14.25
C LEU A 195 -0.11 -20.74 15.43
N PRO A 196 -0.73 -21.91 15.17
CA PRO A 196 -1.19 -22.81 16.22
C PRO A 196 -0.07 -23.17 17.22
N ARG A 197 -0.42 -23.39 18.49
CA ARG A 197 0.58 -23.61 19.56
C ARG A 197 1.36 -24.91 19.41
N ASP A 198 0.77 -25.87 18.74
CA ASP A 198 1.31 -27.18 18.39
C ASP A 198 2.15 -27.15 17.09
N HIS A 199 2.16 -26.03 16.37
CA HIS A 199 2.93 -25.89 15.14
C HIS A 199 4.45 -25.84 15.41
N PRO A 200 5.30 -26.55 14.64
CA PRO A 200 6.75 -26.66 14.92
C PRO A 200 7.49 -25.31 14.92
N CYS A 201 7.00 -24.34 14.15
CA CYS A 201 7.58 -23.00 14.08
C CYS A 201 7.02 -21.99 15.11
N TYR A 202 6.11 -22.38 16.00
CA TYR A 202 5.46 -21.44 16.93
C TYR A 202 6.44 -20.83 17.94
N ILE A 203 6.54 -19.50 17.99
CA ILE A 203 7.37 -18.76 18.96
C ILE A 203 6.58 -17.57 19.50
N ALA A 204 6.13 -17.67 20.75
CA ALA A 204 5.26 -16.66 21.37
C ALA A 204 5.95 -15.29 21.59
N GLU A 205 7.25 -15.31 21.86
CA GLU A 205 8.06 -14.13 22.20
C GLU A 205 8.17 -13.13 21.05
N ARG A 206 7.97 -13.59 19.81
CA ARG A 206 8.14 -12.80 18.58
C ARG A 206 6.92 -11.94 18.22
N LYS A 207 5.82 -12.13 18.95
CA LYS A 207 4.55 -11.45 18.72
C LYS A 207 4.71 -9.94 18.59
N LYS A 208 4.38 -9.40 17.43
CA LYS A 208 4.39 -7.95 17.12
C LYS A 208 5.76 -7.29 17.33
N ILE A 209 6.87 -8.01 17.20
CA ILE A 209 8.20 -7.40 17.15
C ILE A 209 8.32 -6.60 15.83
N PRO A 210 8.65 -5.30 15.87
CA PRO A 210 8.80 -4.50 14.65
C PRO A 210 9.88 -5.05 13.71
N GLY A 211 9.55 -5.16 12.42
CA GLY A 211 10.47 -5.58 11.37
C GLY A 211 10.48 -7.09 11.09
N LEU A 212 9.75 -7.90 11.85
CA LEU A 212 9.47 -9.29 11.51
C LEU A 212 8.25 -9.39 10.59
N PHE A 213 8.24 -10.40 9.72
CA PHE A 213 7.14 -10.73 8.83
C PHE A 213 6.21 -11.73 9.50
N SER A 214 4.92 -11.46 9.52
CA SER A 214 3.92 -12.44 9.94
C SER A 214 3.36 -13.15 8.72
N ASP A 215 3.03 -14.43 8.86
CA ASP A 215 2.22 -15.12 7.88
C ASP A 215 0.75 -14.62 7.99
N GLU A 216 0.17 -14.10 6.91
CA GLU A 216 -1.19 -13.54 6.93
C GLU A 216 -2.28 -14.63 6.91
N THR A 217 -1.94 -15.86 6.49
CA THR A 217 -2.89 -16.99 6.42
C THR A 217 -2.90 -17.86 7.68
N ASN A 218 -2.09 -17.53 8.70
CA ASN A 218 -2.03 -18.20 10.00
C ASN A 218 -1.74 -19.71 9.93
N GLY A 219 -0.88 -20.15 9.02
CA GLY A 219 -0.56 -21.56 8.82
C GLY A 219 -1.21 -22.17 7.59
N ASP A 220 -2.33 -21.62 7.12
CA ASP A 220 -3.06 -22.21 6.01
C ASP A 220 -2.38 -21.95 4.66
N ILE A 221 -2.43 -22.93 3.76
CA ILE A 221 -1.74 -22.86 2.47
C ILE A 221 -2.63 -22.15 1.45
N MET A 222 -2.06 -21.14 0.80
CA MET A 222 -2.65 -20.50 -0.37
C MET A 222 -2.48 -21.42 -1.59
N THR A 223 -3.57 -22.01 -2.08
CA THR A 223 -3.53 -22.96 -3.20
C THR A 223 -3.59 -22.28 -4.56
N GLU A 224 -4.27 -21.13 -4.63
CA GLU A 224 -4.42 -20.38 -5.86
C GLU A 224 -4.34 -18.87 -5.60
N PHE A 225 -3.69 -18.15 -6.51
CA PHE A 225 -3.54 -16.70 -6.44
C PHE A 225 -3.73 -16.06 -7.82
N CYS A 226 -4.46 -14.96 -7.89
CA CYS A 226 -4.69 -14.19 -9.12
C CYS A 226 -4.66 -12.68 -8.79
N ALA A 227 -3.73 -11.94 -9.39
CA ALA A 227 -3.68 -10.49 -9.29
C ALA A 227 -3.98 -9.86 -10.66
N LEU A 228 -4.96 -8.96 -10.69
CA LEU A 228 -5.32 -8.21 -11.90
C LEU A 228 -4.48 -6.95 -12.06
N ARG A 229 -4.21 -6.27 -10.94
CA ARG A 229 -3.45 -5.02 -10.87
C ARG A 229 -3.12 -4.69 -9.42
N SER A 230 -2.31 -3.66 -9.22
CA SER A 230 -2.08 -3.09 -7.89
C SER A 230 -3.38 -2.85 -7.10
N LYS A 231 -3.48 -3.52 -5.95
CA LYS A 231 -4.58 -3.50 -4.98
C LYS A 231 -5.90 -4.11 -5.49
N SER A 232 -5.81 -4.99 -6.50
CA SER A 232 -6.91 -5.80 -7.04
C SER A 232 -6.43 -7.24 -7.26
N TYR A 233 -6.67 -8.12 -6.29
CA TYR A 233 -6.25 -9.52 -6.34
C TYR A 233 -7.18 -10.42 -5.54
N SER A 234 -7.12 -11.72 -5.80
CA SER A 234 -7.90 -12.76 -5.12
C SER A 234 -7.07 -14.00 -4.91
N TYR A 235 -7.37 -14.77 -3.88
CA TYR A 235 -6.70 -16.03 -3.59
C TYR A 235 -7.60 -17.00 -2.85
N LYS A 236 -7.29 -18.30 -2.97
CA LYS A 236 -7.95 -19.38 -2.23
C LYS A 236 -7.01 -19.93 -1.17
N ILE A 237 -7.55 -20.16 0.01
CA ILE A 237 -6.88 -20.82 1.12
C ILE A 237 -7.52 -22.19 1.31
N ASN A 238 -6.70 -23.22 1.50
CA ASN A 238 -7.17 -24.54 1.89
C ASN A 238 -7.28 -24.62 3.42
N GLU A 239 -8.48 -24.46 3.96
CA GLU A 239 -8.76 -24.76 5.37
C GLU A 239 -9.15 -26.24 5.48
N ILE A 240 -8.93 -26.85 6.66
CA ILE A 240 -9.11 -28.29 6.93
C ILE A 240 -10.47 -28.84 6.44
N ASP A 241 -11.53 -28.03 6.48
CA ASP A 241 -12.90 -28.43 6.10
C ASP A 241 -13.57 -27.53 5.03
N SER A 242 -12.87 -26.52 4.50
CA SER A 242 -13.46 -25.63 3.48
C SER A 242 -12.41 -24.90 2.63
N SER A 243 -12.75 -24.60 1.38
CA SER A 243 -11.95 -23.65 0.60
C SER A 243 -12.48 -22.24 0.83
N LYS A 244 -11.65 -21.37 1.42
CA LYS A 244 -12.01 -19.97 1.65
C LYS A 244 -11.44 -19.09 0.56
N GLU A 245 -12.31 -18.24 0.00
CA GLU A 245 -11.91 -17.26 -1.00
C GLU A 245 -11.75 -15.87 -0.37
N GLU A 246 -10.61 -15.24 -0.62
CA GLU A 246 -10.31 -13.88 -0.19
C GLU A 246 -10.11 -12.99 -1.40
N ILE A 247 -10.90 -11.92 -1.48
CA ILE A 247 -10.82 -10.92 -2.55
C ILE A 247 -10.43 -9.56 -1.96
N ARG A 248 -9.50 -8.88 -2.62
CA ARG A 248 -9.05 -7.54 -2.30
C ARG A 248 -9.23 -6.65 -3.53
N ALA A 249 -10.20 -5.75 -3.49
CA ALA A 249 -10.52 -4.85 -4.60
C ALA A 249 -10.64 -3.40 -4.11
N LYS A 250 -9.55 -2.62 -4.24
CA LYS A 250 -9.52 -1.24 -3.73
C LYS A 250 -10.58 -0.37 -4.41
N GLY A 251 -11.41 0.27 -3.60
CA GLY A 251 -12.45 1.19 -4.05
C GLY A 251 -13.81 0.53 -4.31
N ILE A 252 -13.90 -0.79 -4.21
CA ILE A 252 -15.14 -1.56 -4.23
C ILE A 252 -15.63 -1.76 -2.79
N ARG A 253 -16.94 -1.67 -2.58
CA ARG A 253 -17.56 -1.86 -1.26
C ARG A 253 -17.58 -3.33 -0.88
N GLY A 254 -17.39 -3.62 0.41
CA GLY A 254 -17.30 -5.00 0.91
C GLY A 254 -18.51 -5.88 0.56
N HIS A 255 -19.73 -5.33 0.56
CA HIS A 255 -20.91 -6.11 0.14
C HIS A 255 -20.89 -6.49 -1.34
N VAL A 256 -20.28 -5.66 -2.21
CA VAL A 256 -20.13 -5.97 -3.63
C VAL A 256 -19.09 -7.06 -3.80
N VAL A 257 -17.97 -6.96 -3.08
CA VAL A 257 -16.92 -7.99 -3.07
C VAL A 257 -17.52 -9.34 -2.62
N LYS A 258 -18.25 -9.36 -1.50
CA LYS A 258 -18.81 -10.58 -0.92
C LYS A 258 -19.87 -11.26 -1.80
N ASN A 259 -20.73 -10.47 -2.46
CA ASN A 259 -21.93 -11.01 -3.11
C ASN A 259 -21.84 -11.09 -4.64
N HIS A 260 -20.87 -10.39 -5.24
CA HIS A 260 -20.82 -10.20 -6.70
C HIS A 260 -19.41 -10.38 -7.28
N MET A 261 -18.43 -10.75 -6.46
CA MET A 261 -17.10 -11.05 -6.94
C MET A 261 -16.68 -12.48 -6.58
N THR A 262 -15.95 -13.12 -7.49
CA THR A 262 -15.44 -14.48 -7.32
C THR A 262 -14.02 -14.59 -7.88
N PHE A 263 -13.30 -15.64 -7.48
CA PHE A 263 -11.94 -15.90 -7.92
C PHE A 263 -11.91 -16.34 -9.38
N GLU A 264 -12.89 -17.13 -9.81
CA GLU A 264 -13.02 -17.56 -11.20
C GLU A 264 -13.26 -16.37 -12.14
N ASP A 265 -14.03 -15.37 -11.70
CA ASP A 265 -14.17 -14.13 -12.47
C ASP A 265 -12.87 -13.33 -12.55
N HIS A 266 -12.01 -13.35 -11.51
CA HIS A 266 -10.68 -12.73 -11.60
C HIS A 266 -9.82 -13.45 -12.65
N LYS A 267 -9.79 -14.78 -12.63
CA LYS A 267 -9.07 -15.57 -13.63
C LYS A 267 -9.58 -15.30 -15.05
N ARG A 268 -10.91 -15.30 -15.23
CA ARG A 268 -11.55 -14.97 -16.50
C ARG A 268 -11.17 -13.56 -16.96
N CYS A 269 -11.23 -12.56 -16.08
CA CYS A 269 -10.79 -11.21 -16.40
C CYS A 269 -9.31 -11.14 -16.79
N LEU A 270 -8.44 -11.95 -16.17
CA LEU A 270 -7.02 -11.99 -16.50
C LEU A 270 -6.78 -12.56 -17.90
N PHE A 271 -7.35 -13.72 -18.21
CA PHE A 271 -7.01 -14.49 -19.42
C PHE A 271 -7.91 -14.21 -20.62
N GLU A 272 -9.22 -14.08 -20.42
CA GLU A 272 -10.20 -13.88 -21.50
C GLU A 272 -10.47 -12.38 -21.73
N GLY A 273 -10.15 -11.55 -20.74
CA GLY A 273 -10.68 -10.20 -20.65
C GLY A 273 -12.16 -10.25 -20.27
N MET A 274 -12.69 -9.11 -19.81
CA MET A 274 -14.12 -8.99 -19.55
C MET A 274 -14.58 -7.61 -19.98
N ASP A 275 -15.72 -7.56 -20.65
CA ASP A 275 -16.30 -6.31 -21.13
C ASP A 275 -16.58 -5.35 -19.96
N SER A 276 -16.06 -4.13 -20.07
CA SER A 276 -16.22 -3.05 -19.10
C SER A 276 -17.68 -2.66 -18.84
N ILE A 277 -18.60 -3.00 -19.75
CA ILE A 277 -20.04 -2.78 -19.59
C ILE A 277 -20.66 -3.82 -18.64
N VAL A 278 -20.23 -5.08 -18.73
CA VAL A 278 -20.73 -6.20 -17.92
C VAL A 278 -20.10 -6.20 -16.52
N ASN A 279 -18.89 -5.65 -16.39
CA ASN A 279 -18.10 -5.60 -15.16
C ASN A 279 -18.48 -4.48 -14.18
N ARG A 280 -19.65 -3.85 -14.33
CA ARG A 280 -20.05 -2.74 -13.46
C ARG A 280 -21.07 -3.19 -12.43
N ARG A 281 -20.79 -2.90 -11.15
CA ARG A 281 -21.71 -3.18 -10.05
C ARG A 281 -22.07 -1.91 -9.28
N PRO A 282 -23.35 -1.78 -8.87
CA PRO A 282 -23.80 -0.67 -8.05
C PRO A 282 -23.15 -0.75 -6.67
N ASN A 283 -22.30 0.22 -6.37
CA ASN A 283 -21.73 0.41 -5.05
C ASN A 283 -22.60 1.41 -4.28
N ILE A 284 -23.24 0.95 -3.22
CA ILE A 284 -24.08 1.77 -2.37
C ILE A 284 -23.28 2.27 -1.17
N SER A 285 -23.39 3.55 -0.85
CA SER A 285 -22.84 4.10 0.38
C SER A 285 -23.58 5.34 0.87
N ILE A 286 -23.62 5.51 2.18
CA ILE A 286 -24.12 6.72 2.83
C ILE A 286 -22.98 7.75 2.86
N ARG A 287 -23.26 8.97 2.43
CA ARG A 287 -22.35 10.12 2.55
C ARG A 287 -23.11 11.32 3.10
N SER A 288 -22.38 12.24 3.73
CA SER A 288 -22.92 13.52 4.15
C SER A 288 -22.56 14.60 3.12
N PHE A 289 -23.56 15.32 2.63
CA PHE A 289 -23.39 16.57 1.88
C PHE A 289 -24.19 17.65 2.57
N ASN A 290 -23.56 18.77 2.89
CA ASN A 290 -24.22 19.89 3.57
C ASN A 290 -24.99 19.44 4.84
N HIS A 291 -24.38 18.56 5.64
CA HIS A 291 -24.99 17.94 6.83
C HIS A 291 -26.24 17.08 6.57
N GLN A 292 -26.62 16.85 5.31
CA GLN A 292 -27.67 15.91 4.93
C GLN A 292 -27.04 14.57 4.55
N LEU A 293 -27.50 13.51 5.21
CA LEU A 293 -27.11 12.15 4.85
C LEU A 293 -27.85 11.74 3.59
N THR A 294 -27.12 11.34 2.56
CA THR A 294 -27.67 10.81 1.33
C THR A 294 -27.10 9.44 1.02
N THR A 295 -27.94 8.59 0.45
CA THR A 295 -27.51 7.31 -0.11
C THR A 295 -27.07 7.53 -1.54
N ILE A 296 -25.77 7.35 -1.80
CA ILE A 296 -25.22 7.40 -3.14
C ILE A 296 -25.13 5.99 -3.70
N ARG A 297 -25.70 5.80 -4.88
CA ARG A 297 -25.44 4.63 -5.73
C ARG A 297 -24.46 5.04 -6.83
N THR A 298 -23.26 4.46 -6.83
CA THR A 298 -22.26 4.68 -7.89
C THR A 298 -22.01 3.39 -8.63
N ASN A 299 -22.12 3.38 -9.96
CA ASN A 299 -21.80 2.20 -10.75
C ASN A 299 -20.30 2.13 -11.01
N LYS A 300 -19.61 1.12 -10.46
CA LYS A 300 -18.14 1.00 -10.54
C LYS A 300 -17.74 -0.28 -11.26
N ILE A 301 -16.66 -0.20 -12.02
CA ILE A 301 -15.99 -1.37 -12.61
C ILE A 301 -15.41 -2.23 -11.48
N THR A 302 -15.77 -3.50 -11.40
CA THR A 302 -15.32 -4.45 -10.36
C THR A 302 -14.08 -5.23 -10.76
N TYR A 303 -13.95 -5.57 -12.05
CA TYR A 303 -12.79 -6.28 -12.60
C TYR A 303 -12.09 -5.44 -13.65
N ASN A 304 -10.78 -5.31 -13.51
CA ASN A 304 -9.94 -4.57 -14.45
C ASN A 304 -8.52 -5.13 -14.39
N ASN A 305 -8.05 -5.72 -15.48
CA ASN A 305 -6.70 -6.25 -15.66
C ASN A 305 -5.70 -5.21 -16.20
N TYR A 306 -6.13 -3.96 -16.43
CA TYR A 306 -5.23 -2.88 -16.80
C TYR A 306 -4.47 -2.35 -15.57
N ASP A 307 -3.19 -2.70 -15.48
CA ASP A 307 -2.26 -2.16 -14.47
C ASP A 307 -1.43 -1.02 -15.06
N ASP A 308 -1.69 0.20 -14.60
CA ASP A 308 -1.03 1.44 -15.03
C ASP A 308 0.38 1.61 -14.44
N LYS A 309 0.89 0.61 -13.71
CA LYS A 309 2.18 0.67 -13.03
C LYS A 309 3.24 -0.27 -13.60
N ARG A 310 2.84 -1.21 -14.45
CA ARG A 310 3.72 -2.23 -15.01
C ARG A 310 3.31 -2.55 -16.44
N VAL A 311 4.29 -2.93 -17.25
CA VAL A 311 4.07 -3.47 -18.58
C VAL A 311 3.75 -4.96 -18.43
N VAL A 312 2.55 -5.37 -18.85
CA VAL A 312 2.10 -6.77 -18.84
C VAL A 312 2.63 -7.47 -20.09
N LEU A 313 3.22 -8.66 -19.94
CA LEU A 313 3.75 -9.44 -21.06
C LEU A 313 2.63 -10.23 -21.78
N GLU A 314 2.96 -10.82 -22.93
CA GLU A 314 2.01 -11.55 -23.78
C GLU A 314 1.30 -12.71 -23.07
N ASP A 315 1.97 -13.34 -22.09
CA ASP A 315 1.41 -14.42 -21.27
C ASP A 315 0.39 -13.93 -20.22
N LYS A 316 0.22 -12.60 -20.08
CA LYS A 316 -0.69 -11.93 -19.14
C LYS A 316 -0.36 -12.13 -17.66
N VAL A 317 0.69 -12.88 -17.33
CA VAL A 317 1.07 -13.24 -15.96
C VAL A 317 2.33 -12.50 -15.55
N HIS A 318 3.34 -12.52 -16.41
CA HIS A 318 4.60 -11.84 -16.14
C HIS A 318 4.48 -10.35 -16.45
N THR A 319 5.13 -9.54 -15.61
CA THR A 319 5.09 -8.09 -15.74
C THR A 319 6.47 -7.49 -15.53
N LEU A 320 6.78 -6.43 -16.28
CA LEU A 320 8.02 -5.67 -16.16
C LEU A 320 7.73 -4.26 -15.66
N ALA A 321 8.70 -3.64 -15.00
CA ALA A 321 8.60 -2.24 -14.62
C ALA A 321 8.73 -1.36 -15.87
N HIS A 322 8.05 -0.21 -15.89
CA HIS A 322 8.23 0.77 -16.96
C HIS A 322 9.69 1.20 -17.13
N GLY A 323 10.15 1.32 -18.38
CA GLY A 323 11.53 1.64 -18.71
C GLY A 323 12.53 0.48 -18.55
N HIS A 324 12.04 -0.74 -18.31
CA HIS A 324 12.86 -1.95 -18.36
C HIS A 324 13.44 -2.14 -19.77
N TYR A 325 14.61 -2.76 -19.92
CA TYR A 325 15.25 -2.86 -21.24
C TYR A 325 14.48 -3.74 -22.23
N ARG A 326 13.69 -4.69 -21.73
CA ARG A 326 12.85 -5.59 -22.55
C ARG A 326 11.48 -5.02 -22.92
N THR A 327 11.11 -3.83 -22.44
CA THR A 327 9.78 -3.24 -22.70
C THR A 327 9.81 -2.19 -23.80
N TRP A 328 10.97 -1.86 -24.36
CA TRP A 328 11.14 -0.76 -25.30
C TRP A 328 10.23 -0.86 -26.53
N ASP A 329 10.16 -2.04 -27.14
CA ASP A 329 9.35 -2.22 -28.35
C ASP A 329 7.85 -2.19 -28.04
N ILE A 330 7.44 -2.72 -26.88
CA ILE A 330 6.04 -2.72 -26.42
C ILE A 330 5.59 -1.29 -26.10
N GLU A 331 6.37 -0.57 -25.29
CA GLU A 331 6.06 0.81 -24.89
C GLU A 331 6.09 1.76 -26.10
N LEU A 332 6.98 1.55 -27.08
CA LEU A 332 7.02 2.33 -28.31
C LEU A 332 5.76 2.09 -29.16
N ALA A 333 5.31 0.84 -29.29
CA ALA A 333 4.09 0.50 -30.02
C ALA A 333 2.84 1.13 -29.39
N GLU A 334 2.72 1.11 -28.05
CA GLU A 334 1.64 1.78 -27.33
C GLU A 334 1.65 3.30 -27.55
N MET A 335 2.81 3.94 -27.45
CA MET A 335 2.95 5.38 -27.70
C MET A 335 2.61 5.77 -29.14
N MET A 336 2.92 4.92 -30.12
CA MET A 336 2.55 5.18 -31.52
C MET A 336 1.05 5.04 -31.74
N ALA A 337 0.40 4.05 -31.12
CA ALA A 337 -1.05 3.87 -31.18
C ALA A 337 -1.84 5.00 -30.50
N GLU A 338 -1.33 5.56 -29.40
CA GLU A 338 -1.97 6.72 -28.73
C GLU A 338 -1.85 8.03 -29.53
N ASN A 339 -0.85 8.16 -30.41
CA ASN A 339 -0.66 9.35 -31.25
C ASN A 339 -1.41 9.28 -32.59
N GLU A 340 -2.08 8.16 -32.90
CA GLU A 340 -2.94 7.99 -34.08
C GLU A 340 -4.41 8.39 -33.83
N TYR A 341 -4.74 8.94 -32.65
CA TYR A 341 -6.09 9.40 -32.28
C TYR A 341 -6.20 10.91 -32.06
#